data_AF-A0A150H2U8-F1
#
_entry.id   AF-A0A150H2U8-F1
#
_cell.length_a   1.000
_cell.length_b   1.000
_cell.length_c   1.000
_cell.angle_alpha   90.00
_cell.angle_beta   90.00
_cell.angle_gamma   90.00
#
_symmetry.space_group_name_H-M   'P 1'
#
loop_
_entity.id
_entity.type
_entity.pdbx_description
1 polymer ?
#
loop_
_entity_poly.entity_id
_entity_poly.type
_entity_poly.pdbx_seq_one_letter_code
_entity_poly.pdbx_strand_id
1 'polypeptide(L)'
;MPDEEAAVEPDAPPPFAVFGYEAALKGSVLNGKSEFVMARSNGLPLRVSLQAACTDGSAEPLLVGEAKPSASFDTNIWQPLAYALELLESSASPDDLLWVLLTDMTTWEFVRITHKPRGSSGGEPPGVPPLSKRIYTLERGETLFANLRDPLKSGADILKLVSFLYSLVFPGRSPSEQRELKAASDRYLEEKATEWIERALAERKQQKAEAEAKAAAQKAEAEAKAAAQKAEAEAAAQKAEAKALAAAMHAVSEAAAQVIAKMEEVKEKEGKFARNEITEQELAAATAELLAVRQEYEAKMVARDGLQAAQKAAEEVQLQGEERAKFGLGGG
;
A
#
# COMPACT_ATOMS: atom_id res chain seq x y z
N MET A 1 17.23 -17.22 -39.20
CA MET A 1 16.95 -16.39 -38.02
C MET A 1 16.95 -17.34 -36.84
N PRO A 2 17.89 -17.22 -35.89
CA PRO A 2 17.90 -18.04 -34.70
C PRO A 2 16.88 -17.49 -33.68
N ASP A 3 16.18 -18.40 -33.03
CA ASP A 3 15.19 -18.14 -31.98
C ASP A 3 15.86 -17.46 -30.77
N GLU A 4 15.30 -16.32 -30.36
CA GLU A 4 15.61 -15.67 -29.08
C GLU A 4 14.92 -16.47 -27.95
N GLU A 5 15.65 -17.39 -27.33
CA GLU A 5 15.28 -17.91 -26.01
C GLU A 5 15.47 -16.79 -24.98
N ALA A 6 14.36 -16.14 -24.60
CA ALA A 6 14.32 -15.26 -23.45
C ALA A 6 14.63 -16.09 -22.19
N ALA A 7 15.79 -15.79 -21.58
CA ALA A 7 16.19 -16.32 -20.29
C ALA A 7 15.16 -15.90 -19.23
N VAL A 8 14.30 -16.85 -18.83
CA VAL A 8 13.44 -16.71 -17.66
C VAL A 8 14.34 -16.86 -16.42
N GLU A 9 14.52 -15.77 -15.70
CA GLU A 9 15.14 -15.74 -14.36
C GLU A 9 14.48 -16.82 -13.46
N PRO A 10 15.27 -17.60 -12.70
CA PRO A 10 14.69 -18.53 -11.75
C PRO A 10 13.94 -17.76 -10.65
N ASP A 11 12.64 -18.05 -10.61
CA ASP A 11 11.65 -17.62 -9.62
C ASP A 11 12.26 -17.59 -8.21
N ALA A 12 12.32 -16.39 -7.62
CA ALA A 12 12.77 -16.23 -6.25
C ALA A 12 11.82 -17.01 -5.32
N PRO A 13 12.33 -17.93 -4.47
CA PRO A 13 11.47 -18.70 -3.59
C PRO A 13 10.73 -17.78 -2.59
N PRO A 14 9.51 -18.14 -2.18
CA PRO A 14 8.66 -17.29 -1.36
C PRO A 14 9.29 -16.98 0.02
N PRO A 15 8.96 -15.83 0.64
CA PRO A 15 9.61 -15.30 1.85
C PRO A 15 9.43 -16.13 3.14
N PHE A 16 8.78 -17.29 3.05
CA PHE A 16 8.64 -18.28 4.13
C PHE A 16 9.47 -19.55 3.91
N ALA A 17 10.29 -19.61 2.85
CA ALA A 17 11.34 -20.61 2.74
C ALA A 17 12.37 -20.34 3.84
N VAL A 18 12.38 -21.20 4.87
CA VAL A 18 13.37 -21.17 5.96
C VAL A 18 14.74 -21.52 5.38
N PHE A 19 15.42 -20.54 4.78
CA PHE A 19 16.83 -20.59 4.44
C PHE A 19 17.66 -20.38 5.72
N GLY A 20 17.51 -21.32 6.67
CA GLY A 20 18.24 -21.32 7.93
C GLY A 20 19.48 -22.21 7.94
N TYR A 21 19.77 -22.95 6.86
CA TYR A 21 20.66 -24.12 6.95
C TYR A 21 22.17 -23.84 6.82
N GLU A 22 22.61 -22.68 6.30
CA GLU A 22 24.05 -22.35 6.24
C GLU A 22 24.44 -21.10 7.05
N ALA A 23 23.56 -20.09 7.16
CA ALA A 23 23.86 -18.87 7.91
C ALA A 23 23.99 -19.11 9.43
N ALA A 24 23.29 -20.12 9.96
CA ALA A 24 23.45 -20.54 11.36
C ALA A 24 24.79 -21.25 11.65
N LEU A 25 25.41 -21.86 10.63
CA LEU A 25 26.76 -22.45 10.70
C LEU A 25 27.85 -21.43 10.36
N LYS A 26 27.52 -20.33 9.68
CA LYS A 26 28.35 -19.11 9.54
C LYS A 26 27.81 -18.00 10.43
N GLY A 27 27.64 -18.31 11.72
CA GLY A 27 26.91 -17.53 12.71
C GLY A 27 26.95 -16.01 12.48
N SER A 28 25.78 -15.39 12.53
CA SER A 28 25.71 -14.00 12.96
C SER A 28 26.42 -13.93 14.32
N VAL A 29 27.62 -13.37 14.26
CA VAL A 29 28.57 -13.22 15.35
C VAL A 29 27.95 -12.30 16.39
N LEU A 30 27.12 -12.85 17.28
CA LEU A 30 26.97 -12.32 18.63
C LEU A 30 28.17 -12.85 19.42
N ASN A 31 29.32 -12.20 19.25
CA ASN A 31 30.56 -12.36 20.03
C ASN A 31 31.48 -13.58 19.78
N GLY A 32 31.42 -14.23 18.62
CA GLY A 32 32.46 -15.21 18.22
C GLY A 32 32.44 -16.52 19.01
N LYS A 33 31.31 -16.80 19.67
CA LYS A 33 31.06 -17.97 20.51
C LYS A 33 29.91 -18.78 19.90
N SER A 34 30.18 -20.05 19.58
CA SER A 34 29.21 -21.04 19.02
C SER A 34 28.22 -21.59 20.08
N GLU A 35 28.27 -21.04 21.29
CA GLU A 35 27.46 -21.41 22.43
C GLU A 35 26.04 -20.78 22.38
N PHE A 36 25.03 -21.53 22.82
CA PHE A 36 23.67 -21.03 22.99
C PHE A 36 23.05 -21.55 24.29
N VAL A 37 22.17 -20.76 24.91
CA VAL A 37 21.39 -21.16 26.08
C VAL A 37 19.93 -21.24 25.69
N MET A 38 19.31 -22.38 25.99
CA MET A 38 17.87 -22.56 25.95
C MET A 38 17.33 -22.43 27.37
N ALA A 39 16.34 -21.56 27.56
CA ALA A 39 15.68 -21.32 28.84
C ALA A 39 14.16 -21.43 28.69
N ARG A 40 13.46 -21.52 29.82
CA ARG A 40 12.01 -21.57 29.92
C ARG A 40 11.50 -20.30 30.58
N SER A 41 10.56 -19.60 29.96
CA SER A 41 9.84 -18.49 30.58
C SER A 41 8.35 -18.70 30.37
N ASN A 42 7.55 -18.62 31.42
CA ASN A 42 6.09 -18.85 31.37
C ASN A 42 5.68 -20.17 30.67
N GLY A 43 6.50 -21.22 30.81
CA GLY A 43 6.25 -22.53 30.20
C GLY A 43 6.62 -22.65 28.71
N LEU A 44 7.24 -21.64 28.09
CA LEU A 44 7.68 -21.67 26.69
C LEU A 44 9.22 -21.65 26.58
N PRO A 45 9.80 -22.40 25.62
CA PRO A 45 11.23 -22.36 25.35
C PRO A 45 11.63 -21.04 24.67
N LEU A 46 12.73 -20.45 25.11
CA LEU A 46 13.34 -19.26 24.54
C LEU A 46 14.84 -19.47 24.40
N ARG A 47 15.42 -18.97 23.29
CA ARG A 47 16.88 -18.85 23.16
C ARG A 47 17.30 -17.52 23.77
N VAL A 48 18.22 -17.56 24.73
CA VAL A 48 18.71 -16.37 25.42
C VAL A 48 20.24 -16.30 25.39
N SER A 49 20.80 -15.11 25.55
CA SER A 49 22.22 -14.97 25.86
C SER A 49 22.48 -15.39 27.30
N LEU A 50 23.72 -15.80 27.61
CA LEU A 50 24.14 -16.15 28.98
C LEU A 50 23.82 -15.02 29.96
N GLN A 51 24.12 -13.77 29.57
CA GLN A 51 23.88 -12.60 30.41
C GLN A 51 22.40 -12.40 30.72
N ALA A 52 21.51 -12.60 29.73
CA ALA A 52 20.07 -12.49 29.91
C ALA A 52 19.49 -13.63 30.77
N ALA A 53 20.10 -14.81 30.75
CA ALA A 53 19.68 -15.93 31.60
C ALA A 53 20.01 -15.68 33.09
N CYS A 54 21.06 -14.90 33.38
CA CYS A 54 21.49 -14.62 34.76
C CYS A 54 20.81 -13.41 35.41
N THR A 55 20.30 -12.43 34.65
CA THR A 55 19.90 -11.11 35.23
C THR A 55 18.47 -11.05 35.75
N ASP A 56 17.52 -11.76 35.15
CA ASP A 56 16.10 -11.41 35.34
C ASP A 56 15.33 -12.43 36.21
N GLY A 57 15.92 -13.59 36.53
CA GLY A 57 15.30 -14.66 37.33
C GLY A 57 13.99 -15.24 36.76
N SER A 58 13.47 -14.66 35.67
CA SER A 58 12.21 -15.02 35.01
C SER A 58 12.36 -16.17 34.02
N ALA A 59 13.59 -16.54 33.69
CA ALA A 59 13.92 -17.59 32.74
C ALA A 59 14.72 -18.70 33.43
N GLU A 60 14.17 -19.91 33.44
CA GLU A 60 14.82 -21.11 34.00
C GLU A 60 15.70 -21.74 32.91
N PRO A 61 17.03 -21.81 33.09
CA PRO A 61 17.91 -22.39 32.08
C PRO A 61 17.71 -23.91 31.98
N LEU A 62 17.58 -24.44 30.76
CA LEU A 62 17.30 -25.86 30.49
C LEU A 62 18.47 -26.58 29.82
N LEU A 63 19.12 -25.92 28.85
CA LEU A 63 20.16 -26.51 28.03
C LEU A 63 21.22 -25.46 27.66
N VAL A 64 22.49 -25.80 27.85
CA VAL A 64 23.63 -25.08 27.27
C VAL A 64 24.17 -25.91 26.12
N GLY A 65 24.09 -25.39 24.91
CA GLY A 65 24.53 -26.09 23.70
C GLY A 65 25.75 -25.45 23.07
N GLU A 66 26.63 -26.27 22.50
CA GLU A 66 27.70 -25.82 21.62
C GLU A 66 27.75 -26.67 20.35
N ALA A 67 27.79 -25.99 19.20
CA ALA A 67 27.93 -26.63 17.90
C ALA A 67 29.34 -26.40 17.34
N LYS A 68 30.01 -27.47 16.91
CA LYS A 68 31.33 -27.44 16.27
C LYS A 68 31.29 -28.04 14.86
N PRO A 69 32.20 -27.66 13.95
CA PRO A 69 32.31 -28.34 12.66
C PRO A 69 32.66 -29.84 12.77
N SER A 70 33.45 -30.19 13.79
CA SER A 70 33.78 -31.55 14.20
C SER A 70 33.83 -31.56 15.72
N ALA A 71 32.91 -32.30 16.34
CA ALA A 71 32.75 -32.35 17.79
C ALA A 71 33.38 -33.62 18.35
N SER A 72 34.19 -33.47 19.38
CA SER A 72 34.77 -34.57 20.15
C SER A 72 34.53 -34.30 21.62
N PHE A 73 33.83 -35.21 22.29
CA PHE A 73 33.52 -35.11 23.72
C PHE A 73 34.76 -34.76 24.55
N ASP A 74 35.81 -35.56 24.43
CA ASP A 74 36.99 -35.49 25.31
C ASP A 74 37.75 -34.17 25.19
N THR A 75 37.62 -33.49 24.04
CA THR A 75 38.35 -32.26 23.75
C THR A 75 37.48 -31.01 23.82
N ASN A 76 36.18 -31.12 23.55
CA ASN A 76 35.30 -29.96 23.35
C ASN A 76 34.25 -29.79 24.44
N ILE A 77 33.95 -30.81 25.27
CA ILE A 77 32.88 -30.72 26.27
C ILE A 77 33.18 -29.73 27.40
N TRP A 78 34.45 -29.43 27.66
CA TRP A 78 34.85 -28.62 28.80
C TRP A 78 34.34 -27.18 28.75
N GLN A 79 34.28 -26.59 27.56
CA GLN A 79 33.80 -25.22 27.36
C GLN A 79 32.30 -25.07 27.66
N PRO A 80 31.37 -25.82 27.03
CA PRO A 80 29.95 -25.69 27.32
C PRO A 80 29.62 -26.18 28.74
N LEU A 81 30.40 -27.11 29.30
CA LEU A 81 30.29 -27.55 30.68
C LEU A 81 30.66 -26.45 31.69
N ALA A 82 31.77 -25.72 31.46
CA ALA A 82 32.18 -24.62 32.32
C ALA A 82 31.09 -23.54 32.37
N TYR A 83 30.51 -23.16 31.22
CA TYR A 83 29.40 -22.20 31.20
C TYR A 83 28.15 -22.69 31.92
N ALA A 84 27.82 -23.97 31.78
CA ALA A 84 26.67 -24.55 32.47
C ALA A 84 26.85 -24.50 34.00
N LEU A 85 28.07 -24.72 34.50
CA LEU A 85 28.39 -24.59 35.92
C LEU A 85 28.32 -23.13 36.39
N GLU A 86 28.88 -22.18 35.63
CA GLU A 86 28.78 -20.73 35.93
C GLU A 86 27.30 -20.26 36.00
N LEU A 87 26.47 -20.78 35.09
CA LEU A 87 25.04 -20.48 35.04
C LEU A 87 24.30 -21.04 36.25
N LEU A 88 24.63 -22.26 36.68
CA LEU A 88 24.05 -22.88 37.87
C LEU A 88 24.49 -22.16 39.16
N GLU A 89 25.74 -21.71 39.24
CA GLU A 89 26.23 -20.93 40.39
C GLU A 89 25.52 -19.56 40.48
N SER A 90 25.22 -18.96 39.33
CA SER A 90 24.52 -17.67 39.23
C SER A 90 23.00 -17.78 39.42
N SER A 91 22.43 -18.96 39.20
CA SER A 91 20.98 -19.20 39.27
C SER A 91 20.49 -19.41 40.70
N ALA A 92 19.33 -18.81 41.01
CA ALA A 92 18.59 -18.99 42.25
C ALA A 92 17.59 -20.16 42.19
N SER A 93 17.57 -20.94 41.10
CA SER A 93 16.60 -22.04 40.93
C SER A 93 16.80 -23.14 41.98
N PRO A 94 15.73 -23.58 42.67
CA PRO A 94 15.79 -24.70 43.62
C PRO A 94 15.85 -26.06 42.92
N ASP A 95 15.42 -26.15 41.66
CA ASP A 95 15.53 -27.34 40.82
C ASP A 95 16.79 -27.21 39.96
N ASP A 96 17.92 -27.61 40.55
CA ASP A 96 19.24 -27.53 39.93
C ASP A 96 19.48 -28.67 38.91
N LEU A 97 18.67 -28.72 37.85
CA LEU A 97 18.87 -29.63 36.71
C LEU A 97 19.17 -28.80 35.46
N LEU A 98 20.35 -29.01 34.87
CA LEU A 98 20.74 -28.36 33.62
C LEU A 98 21.35 -29.39 32.68
N TRP A 99 21.03 -29.29 31.39
CA TRP A 99 21.66 -30.12 30.37
C TRP A 99 22.74 -29.36 29.62
N VAL A 100 23.76 -30.08 29.19
CA VAL A 100 24.77 -29.62 28.25
C VAL A 100 24.65 -30.42 26.97
N LEU A 101 24.71 -29.76 25.82
CA LEU A 101 24.73 -30.37 24.49
C LEU A 101 26.03 -29.99 23.78
N LEU A 102 26.70 -30.99 23.21
CA LEU A 102 27.77 -30.81 22.23
C LEU A 102 27.37 -31.51 20.93
N THR A 103 27.51 -30.83 19.78
CA THR A 103 27.13 -31.42 18.49
C THR A 103 27.96 -30.93 17.30
N ASP A 104 28.07 -31.76 16.28
CA ASP A 104 28.54 -31.38 14.93
C ASP A 104 27.46 -31.47 13.84
N MET A 105 26.20 -31.52 14.27
CA MET A 105 25.00 -31.77 13.47
C MET A 105 24.87 -33.21 12.95
N THR A 106 25.81 -34.10 13.32
CA THR A 106 25.77 -35.54 13.01
C THR A 106 25.71 -36.37 14.29
N THR A 107 26.50 -35.95 15.27
CA THR A 107 26.59 -36.52 16.61
C THR A 107 26.02 -35.52 17.62
N TRP A 108 25.29 -36.02 18.60
CA TRP A 108 24.65 -35.21 19.63
C TRP A 108 24.95 -35.85 20.97
N GLU A 109 25.74 -35.15 21.78
CA GLU A 109 26.19 -35.63 23.08
C GLU A 109 25.62 -34.77 24.18
N PHE A 110 25.09 -35.43 25.19
CA PHE A 110 24.41 -34.76 26.29
C PHE A 110 25.11 -35.06 27.61
N VAL A 111 25.21 -34.04 28.46
CA VAL A 111 25.62 -34.21 29.85
C VAL A 111 24.54 -33.61 30.74
N ARG A 112 24.06 -34.40 31.67
CA ARG A 112 23.14 -33.96 32.70
C ARG A 112 23.94 -33.46 33.90
N ILE A 113 23.68 -32.23 34.31
CA ILE A 113 24.23 -31.65 35.53
C ILE A 113 23.11 -31.59 36.56
N THR A 114 23.34 -32.21 37.72
CA THR A 114 22.44 -32.06 38.86
C THR A 114 23.21 -31.60 40.09
N HIS A 115 22.70 -30.60 40.79
CA HIS A 115 23.21 -30.27 42.11
C HIS A 115 22.71 -31.28 43.15
N LYS A 116 23.59 -31.66 44.07
CA LYS A 116 23.20 -32.40 45.27
C LYS A 116 23.11 -31.43 46.45
N PRO A 117 21.96 -31.32 47.13
CA PRO A 117 21.92 -30.61 48.40
C PRO A 117 22.90 -31.28 49.37
N ARG A 118 23.75 -30.48 50.03
CA ARG A 118 24.71 -30.99 51.03
C ARG A 118 23.89 -31.70 52.12
N GLY A 119 24.04 -33.03 52.21
CA GLY A 119 23.46 -33.80 53.30
C GLY A 119 23.96 -33.21 54.62
N SER A 120 23.03 -32.87 55.51
CA SER A 120 23.29 -32.35 56.85
C SER A 120 23.91 -33.44 57.74
N SER A 121 25.16 -33.82 57.47
CA SER A 121 25.89 -34.76 58.31
C SER A 121 27.38 -34.42 58.35
N GLY A 122 27.82 -33.90 59.51
CA GLY A 122 29.24 -33.79 59.88
C GLY A 122 29.61 -32.39 60.33
N GLY A 123 29.77 -32.21 61.65
CA GLY A 123 30.12 -30.94 62.30
C GLY A 123 31.35 -30.28 61.67
N GLU A 124 31.16 -29.06 61.20
CA GLU A 124 32.21 -28.20 60.69
C GLU A 124 32.95 -27.56 61.88
N PRO A 125 34.28 -27.68 62.00
CA PRO A 125 35.03 -27.09 63.10
C PRO A 125 34.98 -25.56 63.03
N PRO A 126 34.86 -24.85 64.17
CA PRO A 126 34.74 -23.40 64.19
C PRO A 126 36.07 -22.76 63.76
N GLY A 127 36.05 -21.96 62.70
CA GLY A 127 37.18 -21.12 62.28
C GLY A 127 37.53 -21.14 60.79
N VAL A 128 36.91 -21.99 59.98
CA VAL A 128 37.10 -21.98 58.52
C VAL A 128 35.98 -21.14 57.89
N PRO A 129 36.27 -20.08 57.11
CA PRO A 129 35.23 -19.34 56.42
C PRO A 129 34.46 -20.30 55.48
N PRO A 130 33.12 -20.20 55.39
CA PRO A 130 32.33 -21.11 54.57
C PRO A 130 32.72 -20.95 53.10
N LEU A 131 33.41 -21.95 52.56
CA LEU A 131 33.53 -22.11 51.12
C LEU A 131 32.16 -22.51 50.61
N SER A 132 31.44 -21.57 49.99
CA SER A 132 30.14 -21.79 49.34
C SER A 132 30.30 -22.67 48.10
N LYS A 133 30.59 -23.97 48.28
CA LYS A 133 30.77 -24.90 47.16
C LYS A 133 29.57 -25.83 47.05
N ARG A 134 28.66 -25.47 46.13
CA ARG A 134 27.64 -26.36 45.59
C ARG A 134 28.34 -27.61 45.02
N ILE A 135 27.79 -28.80 45.24
CA ILE A 135 28.34 -30.06 44.72
C ILE A 135 27.49 -30.50 43.53
N TYR A 136 28.10 -30.61 42.36
CA TYR A 136 27.43 -31.04 41.13
C TYR A 136 27.80 -32.49 40.79
N THR A 137 26.82 -33.25 40.31
CA THR A 137 27.03 -34.53 39.64
C THR A 137 26.82 -34.38 38.16
N LEU A 138 27.73 -34.97 37.40
CA LEU A 138 27.75 -34.96 35.95
C LEU A 138 27.47 -36.38 35.46
N GLU A 139 26.39 -36.54 34.69
CA GLU A 139 26.01 -37.82 34.08
C GLU A 139 26.03 -37.65 32.56
N ARG A 140 26.97 -38.33 31.89
CA ARG A 140 26.98 -38.38 30.42
C ARG A 140 25.80 -39.22 29.95
N GLY A 141 24.96 -38.63 29.09
CA GLY A 141 23.86 -39.32 28.43
C GLY A 141 24.32 -40.17 27.25
N GLU A 142 23.36 -40.86 26.64
CA GLU A 142 23.58 -41.60 25.39
C GLU A 142 23.94 -40.63 24.25
N THR A 143 24.94 -40.98 23.45
CA THR A 143 25.26 -40.27 22.21
C THR A 143 24.23 -40.61 21.14
N LEU A 144 23.55 -39.60 20.60
CA LEU A 144 22.60 -39.78 19.51
C LEU A 144 23.26 -39.49 18.16
N PHE A 145 23.07 -40.38 17.18
CA PHE A 145 23.59 -40.26 15.83
C PHE A 145 22.49 -39.81 14.87
N ALA A 146 22.12 -38.54 14.94
CA ALA A 146 21.09 -37.94 14.10
C ALA A 146 21.73 -36.97 13.10
N ASN A 147 21.90 -37.42 11.85
CA ASN A 147 22.47 -36.57 10.82
C ASN A 147 21.43 -35.59 10.25
N LEU A 148 21.44 -34.35 10.74
CA LEU A 148 20.56 -33.30 10.22
C LEU A 148 20.99 -32.79 8.83
N ARG A 149 22.19 -33.15 8.35
CA ARG A 149 22.64 -32.83 6.99
C ARG A 149 22.11 -33.82 5.95
N ASP A 150 21.67 -35.01 6.38
CA ASP A 150 21.06 -36.03 5.51
C ASP A 150 19.82 -36.66 6.20
N PRO A 151 18.72 -35.90 6.30
CA PRO A 151 17.55 -36.31 7.08
C PRO A 151 16.83 -37.55 6.52
N LEU A 152 17.00 -37.85 5.24
CA LEU A 152 16.40 -39.02 4.59
C LEU A 152 17.01 -40.34 5.10
N LYS A 153 18.28 -40.33 5.51
CA LYS A 153 18.98 -41.53 6.02
C LYS A 153 18.91 -41.69 7.53
N SER A 154 18.62 -40.62 8.26
CA SER A 154 18.61 -40.61 9.73
C SER A 154 17.23 -40.40 10.34
N GLY A 155 16.14 -40.62 9.60
CA GLY A 155 14.78 -40.30 10.03
C GLY A 155 14.39 -40.84 11.42
N ALA A 156 14.72 -42.10 11.73
CA ALA A 156 14.42 -42.69 13.04
C ALA A 156 15.24 -42.05 14.18
N ASP A 157 16.52 -41.75 13.95
CA ASP A 157 17.40 -41.17 14.97
C ASP A 157 17.15 -39.68 15.16
N ILE A 158 16.72 -38.97 14.10
CA ILE A 158 16.22 -37.59 14.20
C ILE A 158 14.97 -37.55 15.06
N LEU A 159 14.04 -38.50 14.89
CA LEU A 159 12.86 -38.57 15.76
C LEU A 159 13.24 -38.84 17.22
N LYS A 160 14.24 -39.68 17.50
CA LYS A 160 14.76 -39.88 18.86
C LYS A 160 15.36 -38.59 19.43
N LEU A 161 16.18 -37.88 18.66
CA LEU A 161 16.76 -36.59 19.06
C LEU A 161 15.67 -35.54 19.37
N VAL A 162 14.70 -35.39 18.48
CA VAL A 162 13.59 -34.46 18.67
C VAL A 162 12.77 -34.83 19.91
N SER A 163 12.51 -36.12 20.12
CA SER A 163 11.79 -36.60 21.31
C SER A 163 12.55 -36.31 22.60
N PHE A 164 13.88 -36.46 22.59
CA PHE A 164 14.73 -36.13 23.73
C PHE A 164 14.73 -34.61 24.02
N LEU A 165 15.00 -33.77 23.01
CA LEU A 165 14.96 -32.31 23.19
C LEU A 165 13.58 -31.83 23.65
N TYR A 166 12.50 -32.45 23.17
CA TYR A 166 11.14 -32.13 23.58
C TYR A 166 10.88 -32.47 25.05
N SER A 167 11.36 -33.63 25.55
CA SER A 167 11.20 -34.00 26.95
C SER A 167 11.94 -33.05 27.90
N LEU A 168 13.01 -32.39 27.42
CA LEU A 168 13.70 -31.33 28.15
C LEU A 168 12.85 -30.06 28.26
N VAL A 169 12.18 -29.67 27.18
CA VAL A 169 11.36 -28.45 27.14
C VAL A 169 10.03 -28.62 27.87
N PHE A 170 9.41 -29.79 27.75
CA PHE A 170 8.09 -30.10 28.31
C PHE A 170 8.16 -31.36 29.19
N PRO A 171 8.80 -31.29 30.37
CA PRO A 171 8.91 -32.44 31.26
C PRO A 171 7.51 -32.96 31.65
N GLY A 172 7.33 -34.28 31.57
CA GLY A 172 6.08 -34.96 31.92
C GLY A 172 5.00 -34.99 30.83
N ARG A 173 5.23 -34.39 29.65
CA ARG A 173 4.28 -34.50 28.52
C ARG A 173 4.66 -35.65 27.58
N SER A 174 3.63 -36.37 27.12
CA SER A 174 3.76 -37.47 26.18
C SER A 174 3.79 -36.99 24.71
N PRO A 175 4.43 -37.75 23.79
CA PRO A 175 4.37 -37.45 22.35
C PRO A 175 2.96 -37.48 21.74
N SER A 176 2.00 -38.15 22.38
CA SER A 176 0.59 -38.17 21.98
C SER A 176 -0.11 -36.83 22.22
N GLU A 177 0.08 -36.24 23.41
CA GLU A 177 -0.46 -34.91 23.74
C GLU A 177 0.12 -33.83 22.80
N GLN A 178 1.33 -34.06 22.27
CA GLN A 178 1.95 -33.20 21.27
C GLN A 178 1.25 -33.24 19.91
N ARG A 179 0.77 -34.41 19.45
CA ARG A 179 -0.01 -34.50 18.20
C ARG A 179 -1.32 -33.74 18.32
N GLU A 180 -1.94 -33.80 19.49
CA GLU A 180 -3.18 -33.07 19.78
C GLU A 180 -2.93 -31.57 19.85
N LEU A 181 -1.87 -31.11 20.52
CA LEU A 181 -1.46 -29.70 20.54
C LEU A 181 -1.12 -29.16 19.16
N LYS A 182 -0.39 -29.94 18.35
CA LYS A 182 -0.09 -29.57 16.96
C LYS A 182 -1.38 -29.47 16.14
N ALA A 183 -2.24 -30.48 16.21
CA ALA A 183 -3.52 -30.46 15.49
C ALA A 183 -4.42 -29.30 15.92
N ALA A 184 -4.43 -28.95 17.21
CA ALA A 184 -5.15 -27.79 17.73
C ALA A 184 -4.56 -26.46 17.22
N SER A 185 -3.23 -26.35 17.19
CA SER A 185 -2.53 -25.17 16.64
C SER A 185 -2.76 -25.03 15.14
N ASP A 186 -2.68 -26.11 14.38
CA ASP A 186 -2.90 -26.12 12.93
C ASP A 186 -4.34 -25.65 12.63
N ARG A 187 -5.34 -26.19 13.33
CA ARG A 187 -6.74 -25.75 13.21
C ARG A 187 -6.94 -24.28 13.54
N TYR A 188 -6.32 -23.79 14.62
CA TYR A 188 -6.40 -22.38 14.99
C TYR A 188 -5.81 -21.46 13.92
N LEU A 189 -4.67 -21.85 13.34
CA LEU A 189 -4.04 -21.11 12.25
C LEU A 189 -4.88 -21.13 10.97
N GLU A 190 -5.48 -22.27 10.62
CA GLU A 190 -6.41 -22.39 9.48
C GLU A 190 -7.65 -21.50 9.65
N GLU A 191 -8.24 -21.49 10.85
CA GLU A 191 -9.38 -20.63 11.18
C GLU A 191 -9.01 -19.15 11.06
N LYS A 192 -7.86 -18.76 11.61
CA LYS A 192 -7.38 -17.36 11.54
C LYS A 192 -7.00 -16.94 10.13
N ALA A 193 -6.37 -17.82 9.35
CA ALA A 193 -6.06 -17.56 7.95
C ALA A 193 -7.35 -17.33 7.14
N THR A 194 -8.38 -18.16 7.38
CA THR A 194 -9.69 -18.01 6.73
C THR A 194 -10.34 -16.67 7.09
N GLU A 195 -10.37 -16.32 8.38
CA GLU A 195 -10.91 -15.03 8.86
C GLU A 195 -10.19 -13.83 8.20
N TRP A 196 -8.86 -13.89 8.09
CA TRP A 196 -8.07 -12.84 7.45
C TRP A 196 -8.35 -12.73 5.95
N ILE A 197 -8.48 -13.85 5.24
CA ILE A 197 -8.80 -13.87 3.81
C ILE A 197 -10.20 -13.27 3.58
N GLU A 198 -11.19 -13.69 4.37
CA GLU A 198 -12.56 -13.16 4.26
C GLU A 198 -12.60 -11.65 4.52
N ARG A 199 -11.90 -11.17 5.56
CA ARG A 199 -11.78 -9.74 5.84
C ARG A 199 -11.12 -8.98 4.68
N ALA A 200 -10.02 -9.49 4.15
CA ALA A 200 -9.31 -8.85 3.03
C ALA A 200 -10.16 -8.80 1.75
N LEU A 201 -10.95 -9.83 1.47
CA LEU A 201 -11.87 -9.85 0.34
C LEU A 201 -13.01 -8.83 0.51
N ALA A 202 -13.56 -8.70 1.72
CA ALA A 202 -14.58 -7.71 2.04
C ALA A 202 -14.05 -6.28 1.87
N GLU A 203 -12.87 -5.99 2.40
CA GLU A 203 -12.19 -4.69 2.26
C GLU A 203 -11.92 -4.36 0.78
N ARG A 204 -11.42 -5.31 -0.01
CA ARG A 204 -11.19 -5.11 -1.44
C ARG A 204 -12.47 -4.82 -2.20
N LYS A 205 -13.58 -5.48 -1.84
CA LYS A 205 -14.90 -5.22 -2.45
C LYS A 205 -15.39 -3.81 -2.13
N GLN A 206 -15.21 -3.36 -0.88
CA GLN A 206 -15.55 -2.00 -0.48
C GLN A 206 -14.70 -0.95 -1.22
N GLN A 207 -13.38 -1.14 -1.29
CA GLN A 207 -12.49 -0.24 -2.01
C GLN A 207 -12.84 -0.12 -3.50
N LYS A 208 -13.20 -1.24 -4.14
CA LYS A 208 -13.65 -1.22 -5.52
C LYS A 208 -14.94 -0.41 -5.69
N ALA A 209 -15.93 -0.60 -4.81
CA ALA A 209 -17.17 0.17 -4.85
C ALA A 209 -16.93 1.68 -4.62
N GLU A 210 -16.05 2.05 -3.70
CA GLU A 210 -15.67 3.46 -3.46
C GLU A 210 -14.94 4.06 -4.67
N ALA A 211 -14.07 3.31 -5.33
CA ALA A 211 -13.38 3.76 -6.54
C ALA A 211 -14.37 3.97 -7.71
N GLU A 212 -15.30 3.03 -7.92
CA GLU A 212 -16.36 3.15 -8.93
C GLU A 212 -17.27 4.36 -8.64
N ALA A 213 -17.65 4.57 -7.38
CA ALA A 213 -18.44 5.73 -6.98
C ALA A 213 -17.70 7.05 -7.22
N LYS A 214 -16.40 7.13 -6.91
CA LYS A 214 -15.57 8.31 -7.19
C LYS A 214 -15.44 8.57 -8.69
N ALA A 215 -15.23 7.52 -9.49
CA ALA A 215 -15.16 7.65 -10.95
C ALA A 215 -16.49 8.14 -11.55
N ALA A 216 -17.63 7.61 -11.06
CA ALA A 216 -18.95 8.07 -11.47
C ALA A 216 -19.20 9.55 -11.09
N ALA A 217 -18.80 9.95 -9.88
CA ALA A 217 -18.92 11.33 -9.42
C ALA A 217 -18.07 12.30 -10.27
N GLN A 218 -16.82 11.94 -10.57
CA GLN A 218 -15.94 12.75 -11.42
C GLN A 218 -16.47 12.87 -12.84
N LYS A 219 -17.01 11.78 -13.40
CA LYS A 219 -17.64 11.81 -14.73
C LYS A 219 -18.84 12.75 -14.74
N ALA A 220 -19.71 12.67 -13.74
CA ALA A 220 -20.87 13.56 -13.60
C ALA A 220 -20.45 15.04 -13.43
N GLU A 221 -19.40 15.32 -12.66
CA GLU A 221 -18.87 16.68 -12.51
C GLU A 221 -18.30 17.23 -13.82
N ALA A 222 -17.58 16.40 -14.58
CA ALA A 222 -17.05 16.79 -15.89
C ALA A 222 -18.17 17.08 -16.90
N GLU A 223 -19.20 16.23 -16.94
CA GLU A 223 -20.39 16.44 -17.78
C GLU A 223 -21.13 17.73 -17.38
N ALA A 224 -21.28 18.00 -16.07
CA ALA A 224 -21.90 19.24 -15.58
C ALA A 224 -21.09 20.49 -15.95
N LYS A 225 -19.75 20.45 -15.85
CA LYS A 225 -18.88 21.56 -16.28
C LYS A 225 -18.95 21.79 -17.78
N ALA A 226 -18.97 20.73 -18.59
CA ALA A 226 -19.12 20.84 -20.04
C ALA A 226 -20.48 21.46 -20.42
N ALA A 227 -21.56 21.05 -19.74
CA ALA A 227 -22.88 21.63 -19.95
C ALA A 227 -22.93 23.12 -19.55
N ALA A 228 -22.31 23.49 -18.43
CA ALA A 228 -22.23 24.88 -17.98
C ALA A 228 -21.43 25.76 -18.96
N GLN A 229 -20.29 25.29 -19.46
CA GLN A 229 -19.49 26.01 -20.46
C GLN A 229 -20.24 26.18 -21.78
N LYS A 230 -20.99 25.15 -22.21
CA LYS A 230 -21.82 25.24 -23.41
C LYS A 230 -22.91 26.30 -23.24
N ALA A 231 -23.61 26.30 -22.10
CA ALA A 231 -24.63 27.29 -21.80
C ALA A 231 -24.07 28.73 -21.73
N GLU A 232 -22.88 28.91 -21.16
CA GLU A 232 -22.20 30.20 -21.11
C GLU A 232 -21.82 30.70 -22.52
N ALA A 233 -21.31 29.83 -23.38
CA ALA A 233 -20.99 30.15 -24.76
C ALA A 233 -22.24 30.54 -25.58
N GLU A 234 -23.35 29.82 -25.40
CA GLU A 234 -24.63 30.14 -26.02
C GLU A 234 -25.17 31.50 -25.54
N ALA A 235 -25.12 31.78 -24.24
CA ALA A 235 -25.53 33.07 -23.68
C ALA A 235 -24.66 34.24 -24.19
N ALA A 236 -23.35 34.02 -24.32
CA ALA A 236 -22.43 35.02 -24.88
C ALA A 236 -22.71 35.29 -26.37
N ALA A 237 -23.01 34.25 -27.16
CA ALA A 237 -23.38 34.37 -28.56
C ALA A 237 -24.70 35.17 -28.73
N GLN A 238 -25.74 34.82 -27.97
CA GLN A 238 -27.01 35.55 -27.99
C GLN A 238 -26.84 37.03 -27.61
N LYS A 239 -26.01 37.32 -26.60
CA LYS A 239 -25.71 38.71 -26.20
C LYS A 239 -24.98 39.48 -27.31
N ALA A 240 -24.04 38.85 -28.01
CA ALA A 240 -23.32 39.46 -29.12
C ALA A 240 -24.26 39.76 -30.30
N GLU A 241 -25.16 38.83 -30.61
CA GLU A 241 -26.17 38.96 -31.66
C GLU A 241 -27.17 40.08 -31.35
N ALA A 242 -27.68 40.15 -30.12
CA ALA A 242 -28.54 41.25 -29.67
C ALA A 242 -27.86 42.62 -29.78
N LYS A 243 -26.57 42.70 -29.46
CA LYS A 243 -25.78 43.94 -29.61
C LYS A 243 -25.59 44.33 -31.08
N ALA A 244 -25.36 43.36 -31.95
CA ALA A 244 -25.22 43.60 -33.40
C ALA A 244 -26.53 44.13 -34.01
N LEU A 245 -27.67 43.55 -33.63
CA LEU A 245 -28.98 44.04 -34.06
C LEU A 245 -29.25 45.46 -33.56
N ALA A 246 -28.98 45.74 -32.28
CA ALA A 246 -29.16 47.08 -31.72
C ALA A 246 -28.31 48.13 -32.45
N ALA A 247 -27.05 47.80 -32.78
CA ALA A 247 -26.17 48.67 -33.57
C ALA A 247 -26.70 48.88 -35.00
N ALA A 248 -27.22 47.83 -35.65
CA ALA A 248 -27.82 47.93 -36.98
C ALA A 248 -29.09 48.80 -36.98
N MET A 249 -29.96 48.67 -35.97
CA MET A 249 -31.14 49.51 -35.82
C MET A 249 -30.77 50.98 -35.61
N HIS A 250 -29.75 51.27 -34.80
CA HIS A 250 -29.24 52.63 -34.62
C HIS A 250 -28.70 53.21 -35.94
N ALA A 251 -27.90 52.43 -36.68
CA ALA A 251 -27.34 52.86 -37.97
C ALA A 251 -28.43 53.15 -39.03
N VAL A 252 -29.51 52.37 -39.05
CA VAL A 252 -30.67 52.63 -39.92
C VAL A 252 -31.40 53.91 -39.50
N SER A 253 -31.59 54.13 -38.19
CA SER A 253 -32.21 55.37 -37.68
C SER A 253 -31.39 56.62 -38.04
N GLU A 254 -30.06 56.55 -37.93
CA GLU A 254 -29.17 57.65 -38.29
C GLU A 254 -29.20 57.92 -39.80
N ALA A 255 -29.15 56.87 -40.63
CA ALA A 255 -29.26 57.00 -42.08
C ALA A 255 -30.63 57.57 -42.51
N ALA A 256 -31.72 57.18 -41.85
CA ALA A 256 -33.04 57.75 -42.09
C ALA A 256 -33.07 59.26 -41.79
N ALA A 257 -32.46 59.68 -40.68
CA ALA A 257 -32.35 61.10 -40.33
C ALA A 257 -31.56 61.90 -41.39
N GLN A 258 -30.47 61.33 -41.92
CA GLN A 258 -29.69 61.94 -43.00
C GLN A 258 -30.49 62.08 -44.30
N VAL A 259 -31.28 61.07 -44.68
CA VAL A 259 -32.19 61.15 -45.84
C VAL A 259 -33.22 62.26 -45.66
N ILE A 260 -33.83 62.37 -44.47
CA ILE A 260 -34.80 63.44 -44.17
C ILE A 260 -34.15 64.81 -44.30
N ALA A 261 -32.99 65.02 -43.68
CA ALA A 261 -32.27 66.29 -43.74
C ALA A 261 -31.88 66.68 -45.18
N LYS A 262 -31.38 65.73 -45.97
CA LYS A 262 -31.03 65.97 -47.39
C LYS A 262 -32.25 66.23 -48.26
N MET A 263 -33.38 65.60 -47.97
CA MET A 263 -34.64 65.85 -48.68
C MET A 263 -35.16 67.28 -48.42
N GLU A 264 -34.99 67.79 -47.20
CA GLU A 264 -35.30 69.19 -46.86
C GLU A 264 -34.35 70.17 -47.57
N GLU A 265 -33.04 69.87 -47.64
CA GLU A 265 -32.06 70.67 -48.37
C GLU A 265 -32.39 70.77 -49.88
N VAL A 266 -32.77 69.65 -50.49
CA VAL A 266 -33.19 69.62 -51.90
C VAL A 266 -34.46 70.45 -52.10
N LYS A 267 -35.47 70.33 -51.23
CA LYS A 267 -36.69 71.16 -51.30
C LYS A 267 -36.40 72.66 -51.18
N GLU A 268 -35.47 73.05 -50.32
CA GLU A 268 -35.05 74.45 -50.21
C GLU A 268 -34.36 74.93 -51.50
N LYS A 269 -33.47 74.10 -52.06
CA LYS A 269 -32.78 74.37 -53.34
C LYS A 269 -33.75 74.42 -54.52
N GLU A 270 -34.77 73.57 -54.58
CA GLU A 270 -35.85 73.64 -55.58
C GLU A 270 -36.57 75.00 -55.51
N GLY A 271 -36.86 75.48 -54.30
CA GLY A 271 -37.47 76.80 -54.10
C GLY A 271 -36.54 77.98 -54.48
N LYS A 272 -35.22 77.82 -54.37
CA LYS A 272 -34.22 78.81 -54.85
C LYS A 272 -34.04 78.75 -56.36
N PHE A 273 -34.05 77.56 -56.95
CA PHE A 273 -34.00 77.36 -58.40
C PHE A 273 -35.22 77.99 -59.09
N ALA A 274 -36.42 77.82 -58.53
CA ALA A 274 -37.63 78.47 -59.01
C ALA A 274 -37.57 80.02 -58.97
N ARG A 275 -36.67 80.59 -58.15
CA ARG A 275 -36.38 82.02 -58.05
C ARG A 275 -35.15 82.46 -58.88
N ASN A 276 -34.56 81.56 -59.66
CA ASN A 276 -33.32 81.75 -60.42
C ASN A 276 -32.09 82.12 -59.56
N GLU A 277 -32.08 81.74 -58.28
CA GLU A 277 -30.99 82.05 -57.33
C GLU A 277 -29.86 81.01 -57.34
N ILE A 278 -30.10 79.84 -57.92
CA ILE A 278 -29.10 78.78 -58.12
C ILE A 278 -29.21 78.24 -59.54
N THR A 279 -28.14 77.61 -60.00
CA THR A 279 -28.05 76.96 -61.32
C THR A 279 -28.70 75.58 -61.32
N GLU A 280 -29.10 75.11 -62.51
CA GLU A 280 -29.58 73.75 -62.73
C GLU A 280 -28.54 72.70 -62.27
N GLN A 281 -27.25 73.01 -62.44
CA GLN A 281 -26.14 72.16 -62.04
C GLN A 281 -26.05 72.00 -60.51
N GLU A 282 -26.34 73.04 -59.73
CA GLU A 282 -26.37 72.99 -58.26
C GLU A 282 -27.57 72.21 -57.72
N LEU A 283 -28.72 72.32 -58.37
CA LEU A 283 -29.91 71.50 -58.04
C LEU A 283 -29.67 70.02 -58.40
N ALA A 284 -29.07 69.75 -59.56
CA ALA A 284 -28.71 68.40 -59.99
C ALA A 284 -27.69 67.75 -59.06
N ALA A 285 -26.68 68.49 -58.59
CA ALA A 285 -25.71 68.01 -57.61
C ALA A 285 -26.37 67.64 -56.26
N ALA A 286 -27.26 68.49 -55.75
CA ALA A 286 -28.00 68.21 -54.51
C ALA A 286 -28.92 66.98 -54.63
N THR A 287 -29.55 66.81 -55.81
CA THR A 287 -30.38 65.63 -56.12
C THR A 287 -29.54 64.36 -56.19
N ALA A 288 -28.33 64.43 -56.77
CA ALA A 288 -27.40 63.32 -56.82
C ALA A 288 -26.90 62.90 -55.42
N GLU A 289 -26.63 63.88 -54.54
CA GLU A 289 -26.28 63.61 -53.13
C GLU A 289 -27.43 62.94 -52.37
N LEU A 290 -28.67 63.41 -52.52
CA LEU A 290 -29.84 62.77 -51.92
C LEU A 290 -29.99 61.31 -52.40
N LEU A 291 -29.73 61.06 -53.68
CA LEU A 291 -29.81 59.72 -54.26
C LEU A 291 -28.72 58.79 -53.67
N ALA A 292 -27.49 59.30 -53.48
CA ALA A 292 -26.41 58.55 -52.84
C ALA A 292 -26.73 58.21 -51.37
N VAL A 293 -27.24 59.17 -50.59
CA VAL A 293 -27.63 58.95 -49.19
C VAL A 293 -28.82 57.97 -49.09
N ARG A 294 -29.75 58.01 -50.05
CA ARG A 294 -30.86 57.05 -50.13
C ARG A 294 -30.38 55.63 -50.43
N GLN A 295 -29.40 55.46 -51.32
CA GLN A 295 -28.79 54.16 -51.60
C GLN A 295 -28.08 53.59 -50.36
N GLU A 296 -27.39 54.43 -49.59
CA GLU A 296 -26.77 54.01 -48.33
C GLU A 296 -27.80 53.59 -47.27
N TYR A 297 -28.92 54.32 -47.16
CA TYR A 297 -30.04 53.93 -46.30
C TYR A 297 -30.65 52.58 -46.71
N GLU A 298 -30.89 52.37 -48.01
CA GLU A 298 -31.41 51.10 -48.54
C GLU A 298 -30.44 49.93 -48.27
N ALA A 299 -29.13 50.15 -48.43
CA ALA A 299 -28.11 49.15 -48.09
C ALA A 299 -28.12 48.79 -46.59
N LYS A 300 -28.26 49.78 -45.70
CA LYS A 300 -28.35 49.56 -44.25
C LYS A 300 -29.66 48.84 -43.84
N MET A 301 -30.77 49.14 -44.51
CA MET A 301 -32.04 48.44 -44.33
C MET A 301 -31.92 46.95 -44.71
N VAL A 302 -31.33 46.66 -45.88
CA VAL A 302 -31.08 45.27 -46.33
C VAL A 302 -30.17 44.53 -45.34
N ALA A 303 -29.13 45.19 -44.81
CA ALA A 303 -28.25 44.60 -43.81
C ALA A 303 -28.99 44.28 -42.48
N ARG A 304 -29.88 45.16 -42.02
CA ARG A 304 -30.73 44.93 -40.84
C ARG A 304 -31.68 43.74 -41.07
N ASP A 305 -32.35 43.72 -42.22
CA ASP A 305 -33.32 42.67 -42.54
C ASP A 305 -32.63 41.31 -42.69
N GLY A 306 -31.41 41.29 -43.24
CA GLY A 306 -30.55 40.10 -43.26
C GLY A 306 -30.18 39.60 -41.85
N LEU A 307 -29.86 40.50 -40.92
CA LEU A 307 -29.57 40.15 -39.52
C LEU A 307 -30.82 39.63 -38.79
N GLN A 308 -32.00 40.23 -39.01
CA GLN A 308 -33.26 39.73 -38.44
C GLN A 308 -33.68 38.37 -38.99
N ALA A 309 -33.46 38.14 -40.30
CA ALA A 309 -33.71 36.85 -40.91
C ALA A 309 -32.77 35.77 -40.36
N ALA A 310 -31.50 36.10 -40.13
CA ALA A 310 -30.53 35.21 -39.50
C ALA A 310 -30.93 34.86 -38.06
N GLN A 311 -31.35 35.84 -37.26
CA GLN A 311 -31.87 35.62 -35.90
C GLN A 311 -33.08 34.68 -35.89
N LYS A 312 -34.05 34.94 -36.76
CA LYS A 312 -35.25 34.11 -36.86
C LYS A 312 -34.92 32.66 -37.26
N ALA A 313 -33.99 32.48 -38.20
CA ALA A 313 -33.52 31.16 -38.58
C ALA A 313 -32.78 30.45 -37.43
N ALA A 314 -32.01 31.18 -36.62
CA ALA A 314 -31.35 30.64 -35.44
C ALA A 314 -32.36 30.18 -34.36
N GLU A 315 -33.40 30.98 -34.11
CA GLU A 315 -34.49 30.62 -33.17
C GLU A 315 -35.28 29.39 -33.63
N GLU A 316 -35.60 29.26 -34.92
CA GLU A 316 -36.28 28.09 -35.48
C GLU A 316 -35.46 26.80 -35.33
N VAL A 317 -34.14 26.88 -35.55
CA VAL A 317 -33.22 25.75 -35.35
C VAL A 317 -33.14 25.37 -33.87
N GLN A 318 -33.14 26.35 -32.96
CA GLN A 318 -33.13 26.11 -31.52
C GLN A 318 -34.41 25.40 -31.06
N LEU A 319 -35.59 25.86 -31.51
CA LEU A 319 -36.88 25.24 -31.22
C LEU A 319 -36.97 23.79 -31.72
N GLN A 320 -36.50 23.52 -32.94
CA GLN A 320 -36.47 22.15 -33.49
C GLN A 320 -35.51 21.24 -32.72
N GLY A 321 -34.39 21.79 -32.23
CA GLY A 321 -33.46 21.09 -31.34
C GLY A 321 -34.11 20.70 -30.01
N GLU A 322 -34.86 21.61 -29.40
CA GLU A 322 -35.58 21.39 -28.14
C GLU A 322 -36.74 20.39 -28.28
N GLU A 323 -37.50 20.44 -29.38
CA GLU A 323 -38.55 19.46 -29.66
C GLU A 323 -37.97 18.05 -29.87
N ARG A 324 -36.88 17.92 -30.62
CA ARG A 324 -36.19 16.63 -30.79
C ARG A 324 -35.65 16.08 -29.48
N ALA A 325 -35.14 16.93 -28.59
CA ALA A 325 -34.68 16.52 -27.26
C ALA A 325 -35.85 16.05 -26.36
N LYS A 326 -37.02 16.68 -26.45
CA LYS A 326 -38.22 16.28 -25.69
C LYS A 326 -38.85 14.96 -26.17
N PHE A 327 -38.86 14.70 -27.48
CA PHE A 327 -39.48 13.49 -28.06
C PHE A 327 -38.51 12.31 -28.21
N GLY A 328 -37.20 12.53 -28.20
CA GLY A 328 -36.17 11.48 -28.33
C GLY A 328 -35.89 10.66 -27.06
N LEU A 329 -36.34 11.11 -25.88
CA LEU A 329 -36.11 10.42 -24.59
C LEU A 329 -37.21 9.38 -24.24
N GLY A 330 -38.18 9.13 -25.12
CA GLY A 330 -39.29 8.19 -24.89
C GLY A 330 -39.16 6.81 -25.55
N GLY A 331 -38.02 6.49 -26.18
CA GLY A 331 -37.82 5.22 -26.90
C GLY A 331 -36.69 4.39 -26.31
N GLY A 332 -36.93 3.75 -25.17
CA GLY A 332 -36.06 2.78 -24.52
C GLY A 332 -36.85 1.90 -23.58
#